data_AF-A0A2V6FT41-F1
#
_entry.id   AF-A0A2V6FT41-F1
#
_cell.length_a   1.000
_cell.length_b   1.000
_cell.length_c   1.000
_cell.angle_alpha   90.00
_cell.angle_beta   90.00
_cell.angle_gamma   90.00
#
_symmetry.space_group_name_H-M   'P 1'
#
loop_
_entity.id
_entity.type
_entity.pdbx_description
1 polymer ?
#
loop_
_entity_poly.entity_id
_entity_poly.type
_entity_poly.pdbx_seq_one_letter_code
_entity_poly.pdbx_strand_id
1 'polypeptide(L)'
;MNLAKAFARQSPRWIAVEMAALLLVIGELDLITSYQFRLLPFYAVPIFAVAWFCGKRPGLLTALASGVIWWCANWFGGDPDLRTWIAIWETGRHFGFFLVVALAASALRTKSDIEVKLSTANIQGKPAPSPGSTVGYSYSTTGVAGSTAGLNLVLKH
;
A
#
# COMPACT_ATOMS: atom_id res chain seq x y z
N MET A 1 -0.09 21.19 1.37
CA MET A 1 0.94 20.13 1.59
C MET A 1 0.48 18.86 0.90
N ASN A 2 1.25 18.30 -0.03
CA ASN A 2 0.88 17.06 -0.73
C ASN A 2 1.19 15.85 0.18
N LEU A 3 0.19 15.35 0.91
CA LEU A 3 0.33 14.18 1.80
C LEU A 3 0.93 12.97 1.07
N ALA A 4 0.58 12.77 -0.20
CA ALA A 4 1.16 11.71 -1.03
C ALA A 4 2.69 11.82 -1.20
N LYS A 5 3.24 13.05 -1.28
CA LYS A 5 4.70 13.26 -1.37
C LYS A 5 5.40 13.07 -0.02
N ALA A 6 4.72 13.32 1.09
CA ALA A 6 5.26 13.11 2.43
C ALA A 6 5.41 11.61 2.72
N PHE A 7 4.36 10.82 2.49
CA PHE A 7 4.41 9.36 2.61
C PHE A 7 5.46 8.72 1.68
N ALA A 8 5.62 9.25 0.46
CA ALA A 8 6.61 8.72 -0.47
C ALA A 8 8.08 8.94 -0.05
N ARG A 9 8.36 9.89 0.85
CA ARG A 9 9.72 10.13 1.40
C ARG A 9 9.99 9.36 2.68
N GLN A 10 8.97 8.78 3.28
CA GLN A 10 9.04 8.14 4.58
C GLN A 10 9.48 6.69 4.43
N SER A 11 10.23 6.18 5.41
CA SER A 11 10.65 4.77 5.36
C SER A 11 9.42 3.86 5.50
N PRO A 12 9.36 2.73 4.77
CA PRO A 12 8.23 1.80 4.85
C PRO A 12 7.92 1.30 6.27
N ARG A 13 8.93 1.31 7.15
CA ARG A 13 8.78 0.92 8.56
C ARG A 13 7.94 1.92 9.34
N TRP A 14 8.16 3.22 9.13
CA TRP A 14 7.39 4.27 9.80
C TRP A 14 5.94 4.29 9.35
N ILE A 15 5.68 4.08 8.06
CA ILE A 15 4.32 3.94 7.52
C ILE A 15 3.61 2.75 8.18
N ALA A 16 4.30 1.61 8.31
CA ALA A 16 3.72 0.44 8.97
C ALA A 16 3.37 0.72 10.44
N VAL A 17 4.22 1.45 11.17
CA VAL A 17 3.97 1.84 12.57
C VAL A 17 2.79 2.81 12.67
N GLU A 18 2.73 3.84 11.84
CA GLU A 18 1.63 4.80 11.82
C GLU A 18 0.30 4.14 11.49
N MET A 19 0.28 3.25 10.49
CA MET A 19 -0.92 2.52 10.10
C MET A 19 -1.32 1.48 11.16
N ALA A 20 -0.37 0.89 11.88
CA ALA A 20 -0.67 0.04 13.02
C ALA A 20 -1.28 0.83 14.18
N ALA A 21 -0.77 2.02 14.48
CA ALA A 21 -1.36 2.91 15.48
C ALA A 21 -2.77 3.35 15.09
N LEU A 22 -2.98 3.72 13.82
CA LEU A 22 -4.31 4.05 13.30
C LEU A 22 -5.27 2.86 13.41
N LEU A 23 -4.79 1.65 13.11
CA LEU A 23 -5.59 0.43 13.21
C LEU A 23 -6.05 0.16 14.64
N LEU A 24 -5.19 0.40 15.64
CA LEU A 24 -5.57 0.31 17.06
C LEU A 24 -6.63 1.35 17.42
N VAL A 25 -6.47 2.60 16.99
CA VAL A 25 -7.46 3.66 17.23
C VAL A 25 -8.82 3.29 16.62
N ILE A 26 -8.83 2.76 15.40
CA ILE A 26 -10.06 2.29 14.76
C ILE A 26 -10.69 1.16 15.58
N GLY A 27 -9.91 0.17 16.02
CA GLY A 27 -10.40 -0.94 16.83
C GLY A 27 -10.99 -0.51 18.18
N GLU A 28 -10.35 0.43 18.86
CA GLU A 28 -10.87 1.01 20.11
C GLU A 28 -12.17 1.78 19.89
N LEU A 29 -12.25 2.57 18.82
CA LEU A 29 -13.49 3.25 18.45
C LEU A 29 -14.59 2.24 18.13
N ASP A 30 -14.27 1.18 17.39
CA ASP A 30 -15.21 0.13 16.98
C ASP A 30 -15.75 -0.62 18.21
N LEU A 31 -14.91 -0.91 19.20
CA LEU A 31 -15.33 -1.44 20.51
C LEU A 31 -16.41 -0.56 21.16
N ILE A 32 -16.19 0.76 21.20
CA ILE A 32 -17.10 1.73 21.84
C ILE A 32 -18.37 1.97 21.01
N THR A 33 -18.26 2.01 19.69
CA THR A 33 -19.36 2.37 18.78
C THR A 33 -20.12 1.19 18.17
N SER A 34 -19.62 -0.04 18.31
CA SER A 34 -20.11 -1.29 17.69
C SER A 34 -21.63 -1.47 17.68
N TYR A 35 -22.35 -0.88 18.63
CA TYR A 35 -23.81 -0.95 18.70
C TYR A 35 -24.56 0.03 17.76
N GLN A 36 -23.95 1.14 17.35
CA GLN A 36 -24.62 2.21 16.60
C GLN A 36 -24.01 2.50 15.22
N PHE A 37 -22.69 2.29 15.04
CA PHE A 37 -22.00 2.59 13.78
C PHE A 37 -21.06 1.44 13.38
N ARG A 38 -21.13 1.04 12.11
CA ARG A 38 -20.21 0.04 11.54
C ARG A 38 -18.98 0.75 10.97
N LEU A 39 -17.81 0.58 11.59
CA LEU A 39 -16.56 1.23 11.15
C LEU A 39 -15.74 0.42 10.13
N LEU A 40 -16.30 -0.65 9.56
CA LEU A 40 -15.62 -1.52 8.58
C LEU A 40 -14.84 -0.74 7.47
N PRO A 41 -15.39 0.27 6.79
CA PRO A 41 -14.66 0.96 5.72
C PRO A 41 -13.37 1.63 6.19
N PHE A 42 -13.28 2.02 7.46
CA PHE A 42 -12.11 2.70 8.00
C PHE A 42 -10.90 1.77 8.11
N TYR A 43 -11.12 0.47 8.31
CA TYR A 43 -10.05 -0.54 8.29
C TYR A 43 -9.40 -0.68 6.90
N ALA A 44 -10.10 -0.32 5.82
CA ALA A 44 -9.53 -0.37 4.48
C ALA A 44 -8.37 0.62 4.28
N VAL A 45 -8.37 1.75 5.00
CA VAL A 45 -7.36 2.81 4.88
C VAL A 45 -5.97 2.32 5.29
N PRO A 46 -5.74 1.79 6.51
CA PRO A 46 -4.43 1.27 6.89
C PRO A 46 -4.00 0.07 6.04
N ILE A 47 -4.94 -0.80 5.65
CA ILE A 47 -4.64 -1.94 4.77
C ILE A 47 -4.13 -1.46 3.41
N PHE A 48 -4.84 -0.52 2.78
CA PHE A 48 -4.48 0.04 1.49
C PHE A 48 -3.12 0.73 1.56
N ALA A 49 -2.90 1.57 2.57
CA ALA A 49 -1.66 2.30 2.74
C ALA A 49 -0.45 1.35 2.91
N VAL A 50 -0.56 0.34 3.78
CA VAL A 50 0.53 -0.63 3.97
C VAL A 50 0.77 -1.45 2.71
N ALA A 51 -0.28 -1.91 2.03
CA ALA A 51 -0.15 -2.65 0.78
C ALA A 51 0.50 -1.80 -0.33
N TRP A 52 0.12 -0.52 -0.42
CA TRP A 52 0.64 0.43 -1.40
C TRP A 52 2.10 0.80 -1.15
N PHE A 53 2.46 1.20 0.06
CA PHE A 53 3.80 1.73 0.35
C PHE A 53 4.78 0.66 0.84
N CYS A 54 4.34 -0.32 1.63
CA CYS A 54 5.19 -1.36 2.21
C CYS A 54 5.20 -2.67 1.40
N GLY A 55 4.18 -2.89 0.57
CA GLY A 55 4.11 -3.97 -0.41
C GLY A 55 3.12 -5.08 -0.05
N LYS A 56 3.03 -6.09 -0.90
CA LYS A 56 1.97 -7.12 -0.84
C LYS A 56 1.97 -7.93 0.46
N ARG A 57 3.14 -8.44 0.89
CA ARG A 57 3.26 -9.26 2.11
C ARG A 57 2.82 -8.51 3.37
N PRO A 58 3.37 -7.32 3.68
CA PRO A 58 2.92 -6.57 4.85
C PRO A 58 1.46 -6.12 4.73
N GLY A 59 0.97 -5.75 3.53
CA GLY A 59 -0.45 -5.43 3.34
C GLY A 59 -1.39 -6.60 3.68
N LEU A 60 -1.00 -7.83 3.31
CA LEU A 60 -1.75 -9.04 3.64
C LEU A 60 -1.73 -9.32 5.16
N LEU A 61 -0.59 -9.12 5.82
CA LEU A 61 -0.50 -9.24 7.28
C LEU A 61 -1.39 -8.20 7.98
N THR A 62 -1.43 -6.97 7.48
CA THR A 62 -2.31 -5.91 8.00
C THR A 62 -3.79 -6.25 7.80
N ALA A 63 -4.17 -6.84 6.67
CA ALA A 63 -5.53 -7.32 6.45
C ALA A 63 -5.94 -8.41 7.44
N LEU A 64 -5.04 -9.37 7.71
CA LEU A 64 -5.27 -10.40 8.72
C LEU A 64 -5.40 -9.80 10.13
N ALA A 65 -4.48 -8.89 10.51
CA ALA A 65 -4.53 -8.21 11.80
C ALA A 65 -5.82 -7.39 11.97
N SER A 66 -6.28 -6.72 10.91
CA SER A 66 -7.55 -5.97 10.90
C SER A 66 -8.74 -6.89 11.15
N GLY A 67 -8.77 -8.06 10.52
CA GLY A 67 -9.81 -9.06 10.75
C GLY A 67 -9.83 -9.59 12.19
N VAL A 68 -8.67 -9.79 12.80
CA VAL A 68 -8.55 -10.20 14.22
C VAL A 68 -9.04 -9.10 15.15
N ILE A 69 -8.62 -7.85 14.92
CA ILE A 69 -9.02 -6.70 15.75
C ILE A 69 -10.54 -6.50 15.68
N TRP A 70 -11.10 -6.53 14.49
CA TRP A 70 -12.55 -6.44 14.29
C TRP A 70 -13.30 -7.57 15.00
N TRP A 71 -12.83 -8.82 14.86
CA TRP A 71 -13.46 -9.95 15.56
C TRP A 71 -13.44 -9.74 17.07
N CYS A 72 -12.29 -9.36 17.64
CA CYS A 72 -12.16 -9.07 19.06
C CYS A 72 -13.11 -7.94 19.47
N ALA A 73 -13.19 -6.87 18.68
CA ALA A 73 -14.05 -5.73 18.96
C ALA A 73 -15.52 -6.14 19.09
N ASN A 74 -16.04 -6.89 18.12
CA ASN A 74 -17.44 -7.31 18.13
C ASN A 74 -17.70 -8.41 19.18
N TRP A 75 -16.74 -9.29 19.45
CA TRP A 75 -16.87 -10.33 20.47
C TRP A 75 -16.97 -9.74 21.89
N PHE A 76 -16.08 -8.80 22.23
CA PHE A 76 -16.10 -8.11 23.53
C PHE A 76 -17.21 -7.06 23.63
N GLY A 77 -17.60 -6.44 22.51
CA GLY A 77 -18.75 -5.55 22.40
C GLY A 77 -20.11 -6.23 22.59
N GLY A 78 -20.14 -7.57 22.63
CA GLY A 78 -21.34 -8.33 22.95
C GLY A 78 -22.34 -8.47 21.80
N ASP A 79 -21.87 -8.36 20.55
CA ASP A 79 -22.70 -8.40 19.35
C ASP A 79 -23.55 -9.70 19.28
N PRO A 80 -24.89 -9.61 19.22
CA PRO A 80 -25.77 -10.78 19.12
C PRO A 80 -25.53 -11.61 17.86
N ASP A 81 -25.10 -10.97 16.77
CA ASP A 81 -24.92 -11.62 15.45
C ASP A 81 -23.77 -12.63 15.46
N LEU A 82 -22.78 -12.46 16.36
CA LEU A 82 -21.65 -13.36 16.53
C LEU A 82 -21.99 -14.69 17.25
N ARG A 83 -23.20 -14.85 17.77
CA ARG A 83 -23.62 -16.06 18.52
C ARG A 83 -24.27 -17.14 17.66
N THR A 84 -24.53 -16.84 16.39
CA THR A 84 -25.28 -17.71 15.47
C THR A 84 -24.42 -18.06 14.25
N TRP A 85 -24.88 -18.97 13.40
CA TRP A 85 -24.35 -19.22 12.04
C TRP A 85 -24.03 -17.93 11.25
N ILE A 86 -24.78 -16.85 11.49
CA ILE A 86 -24.58 -15.51 10.92
C ILE A 86 -23.15 -14.99 11.19
N ALA A 87 -22.52 -15.36 12.30
CA ALA A 87 -21.16 -15.01 12.66
C ALA A 87 -20.12 -15.44 11.62
N ILE A 88 -20.27 -16.65 11.08
CA ILE A 88 -19.36 -17.22 10.07
C ILE A 88 -19.49 -16.41 8.78
N TRP A 89 -20.72 -16.07 8.40
CA TRP A 89 -20.99 -15.25 7.22
C TRP A 89 -20.45 -13.82 7.37
N GLU A 90 -20.73 -13.15 8.49
CA GLU A 90 -20.20 -11.82 8.78
C GLU A 90 -18.69 -11.81 8.73
N THR A 91 -18.04 -12.72 9.47
CA THR A 91 -16.58 -12.83 9.48
C THR A 91 -16.03 -13.05 8.07
N GLY A 92 -16.63 -13.99 7.33
CA GLY A 92 -16.22 -14.29 5.96
C GLY A 92 -16.29 -13.08 5.05
N ARG A 93 -17.36 -12.28 5.14
CA ARG A 93 -17.51 -11.03 4.37
C ARG A 93 -16.48 -9.97 4.76
N HIS A 94 -16.20 -9.80 6.06
CA HIS A 94 -15.23 -8.80 6.55
C HIS A 94 -13.80 -9.17 6.12
N PHE A 95 -13.38 -10.42 6.35
CA PHE A 95 -12.08 -10.91 5.91
C PHE A 95 -11.93 -10.88 4.38
N GLY A 96 -12.98 -11.26 3.65
CA GLY A 96 -13.01 -11.17 2.20
C GLY A 96 -12.81 -9.74 1.70
N PHE A 97 -13.50 -8.78 2.31
CA PHE A 97 -13.34 -7.35 1.98
C PHE A 97 -11.90 -6.88 2.24
N PHE A 98 -11.34 -7.14 3.43
CA PHE A 98 -9.97 -6.75 3.76
C PHE A 98 -8.93 -7.37 2.83
N LEU A 99 -9.12 -8.63 2.45
CA LEU A 99 -8.26 -9.31 1.49
C LEU A 99 -8.32 -8.66 0.10
N VAL A 100 -9.53 -8.36 -0.39
CA VAL A 100 -9.72 -7.68 -1.68
C VAL A 100 -9.04 -6.32 -1.67
N VAL A 101 -9.17 -5.54 -0.59
CA VAL A 101 -8.49 -4.24 -0.46
C VAL A 101 -6.97 -4.40 -0.53
N ALA A 102 -6.39 -5.35 0.22
CA ALA A 102 -4.96 -5.60 0.21
C ALA A 102 -4.45 -6.03 -1.18
N LEU A 103 -5.19 -6.91 -1.86
CA LEU A 103 -4.85 -7.40 -3.19
C LEU A 103 -4.98 -6.31 -4.24
N ALA A 104 -6.06 -5.53 -4.21
CA ALA A 104 -6.29 -4.41 -5.12
C ALA A 104 -5.20 -3.35 -4.99
N ALA A 105 -4.90 -2.92 -3.76
CA ALA A 105 -3.83 -1.97 -3.49
C ALA A 105 -2.46 -2.48 -3.98
N SER A 106 -2.16 -3.75 -3.74
CA SER A 106 -0.92 -4.39 -4.20
C SER A 106 -0.84 -4.48 -5.73
N ALA A 107 -1.96 -4.78 -6.39
CA ALA A 107 -2.04 -4.87 -7.84
C ALA A 107 -1.85 -3.49 -8.50
N LEU A 108 -2.49 -2.46 -7.94
CA LEU A 108 -2.35 -1.09 -8.42
C LEU A 108 -0.92 -0.56 -8.23
N ARG A 109 -0.28 -0.86 -7.09
CA ARG A 109 1.13 -0.54 -6.89
C ARG A 109 2.00 -1.18 -7.97
N THR A 110 1.82 -2.48 -8.21
CA THR A 110 2.57 -3.20 -9.26
C THR A 110 2.40 -2.55 -10.62
N LYS A 111 1.18 -2.12 -10.99
CA LYS A 111 0.94 -1.38 -12.23
C LYS A 111 1.66 -0.04 -12.27
N SER A 112 1.61 0.74 -11.19
CA SER A 112 2.33 2.02 -11.13
C SER A 112 3.85 1.85 -11.19
N ASP A 113 4.39 0.81 -10.57
CA ASP A 113 5.83 0.49 -10.64
C ASP A 113 6.24 0.06 -12.05
N ILE A 114 5.36 -0.62 -12.79
CA ILE A 114 5.57 -0.99 -14.20
C ILE A 114 5.53 0.26 -15.09
N GLU A 115 4.53 1.11 -14.93
CA GLU A 115 4.39 2.35 -15.71
C GLU A 115 5.59 3.28 -15.52
N VAL A 116 6.06 3.47 -14.28
CA VAL A 116 7.25 4.27 -13.99
C VAL A 116 8.49 3.70 -14.67
N LYS A 117 8.66 2.36 -14.69
CA LYS A 117 9.76 1.70 -15.39
C LYS A 117 9.68 1.87 -16.91
N LEU A 118 8.47 1.76 -17.47
CA LEU A 118 8.23 1.99 -18.91
C LEU A 118 8.49 3.44 -19.29
N SER A 119 7.98 4.41 -18.52
CA SER A 119 8.20 5.83 -18.78
C SER A 119 9.67 6.20 -18.69
N THR A 120 10.39 5.71 -17.67
CA THR A 120 11.84 5.94 -17.52
C THR A 120 12.64 5.34 -18.68
N ALA A 121 12.25 4.15 -19.16
CA ALA A 121 12.85 3.55 -20.36
C ALA A 121 12.57 4.37 -21.64
N ASN A 122 11.46 5.10 -21.69
CA ASN A 122 11.01 5.88 -22.84
C ASN A 122 11.51 7.35 -22.85
N ILE A 123 12.16 7.84 -21.77
CA ILE A 123 12.72 9.23 -21.69
C ILE A 123 13.79 9.49 -22.78
N GLN A 124 14.25 8.42 -23.41
CA GLN A 124 15.18 8.42 -24.52
C GLN A 124 14.53 8.55 -25.92
N GLY A 125 13.22 8.78 -26.01
CA GLY A 125 12.52 9.04 -27.29
C GLY A 125 12.43 7.83 -28.22
N LYS A 126 12.87 6.65 -27.76
CA LYS A 126 12.77 5.38 -28.48
C LYS A 126 11.75 4.50 -27.75
N PRO A 127 10.85 3.81 -28.49
CA PRO A 127 9.79 3.01 -27.91
C PRO A 127 10.34 1.98 -26.91
N ALA A 128 9.53 1.67 -25.90
CA ALA A 128 9.91 0.74 -24.83
C ALA A 128 10.48 -0.57 -25.42
N PRO A 129 11.62 -1.07 -24.92
CA PRO A 129 12.26 -2.27 -25.43
C PRO A 129 11.38 -3.51 -25.16
N SER A 130 11.36 -4.45 -26.10
CA SER A 130 10.54 -5.68 -25.98
C SER A 130 10.89 -6.49 -24.73
N PRO A 131 9.92 -7.16 -24.09
CA PRO A 131 10.17 -8.00 -22.92
C PRO A 131 11.29 -9.02 -23.19
N GLY A 132 12.30 -9.07 -22.32
CA GLY A 132 13.44 -10.01 -22.43
C GLY A 132 14.67 -9.48 -23.17
N SER A 133 14.69 -8.21 -23.60
CA SER A 133 15.87 -7.60 -24.21
C SER A 133 16.82 -6.99 -23.16
N THR A 134 18.13 -7.11 -23.40
CA THR A 134 19.17 -6.45 -22.60
C THR A 134 19.54 -5.13 -23.28
N VAL A 135 19.31 -4.00 -22.61
CA VAL A 135 19.65 -2.67 -23.14
C VAL A 135 20.96 -2.19 -22.54
N GLY A 136 21.97 -1.97 -23.38
CA GLY A 136 23.23 -1.35 -22.98
C GLY A 136 23.10 0.18 -23.00
N TYR A 137 23.47 0.83 -21.91
CA TYR A 137 23.52 2.29 -21.83
C TYR A 137 24.98 2.75 -21.89
N SER A 138 25.30 3.64 -22.82
CA SER A 138 26.58 4.37 -22.83
C SER A 138 26.33 5.76 -22.25
N TYR A 139 27.08 6.14 -21.23
CA TYR A 139 27.02 7.49 -20.65
C TYR A 139 28.33 8.21 -20.93
N SER A 140 28.25 9.52 -21.22
CA SER A 140 29.40 10.42 -21.26
C SER A 140 29.20 11.51 -20.21
N THR A 141 30.19 11.72 -19.35
CA THR A 141 30.20 12.85 -18.42
C THR A 141 31.08 13.96 -19.00
N THR A 142 30.52 15.16 -19.16
CA THR A 142 31.29 16.35 -19.51
C THR A 142 31.43 17.18 -18.25
N GLY A 143 32.51 16.95 -17.50
CA GLY A 143 32.84 17.69 -16.29
C GLY A 143 33.94 18.73 -16.54
N VAL A 144 33.82 19.91 -15.94
CA VAL A 144 34.94 20.82 -15.72
C VAL A 144 35.59 20.42 -14.40
N ALA A 145 36.93 20.38 -14.34
CA ALA A 145 37.66 20.04 -13.11
C ALA A 145 37.19 20.94 -11.95
N GLY A 146 36.60 20.33 -10.91
CA GLY A 146 36.08 21.03 -9.73
C GLY A 146 34.57 21.34 -9.73
N SER A 147 33.80 20.95 -10.74
CA SER A 147 32.34 21.19 -10.76
C SER A 147 31.55 20.13 -9.96
N THR A 148 30.63 20.58 -9.09
CA THR A 148 29.64 19.75 -8.36
C THR A 148 28.28 19.69 -9.04
N ALA A 149 28.13 20.25 -10.25
CA ALA A 149 26.86 20.29 -10.97
C ALA A 149 26.48 18.92 -11.56
N GLY A 150 25.18 18.60 -11.45
CA GLY A 150 24.61 17.28 -11.72
C GLY A 150 24.86 16.70 -13.12
N LEU A 151 24.92 15.36 -13.14
CA LEU A 151 25.09 14.52 -14.32
C LEU A 151 23.94 14.73 -15.33
N ASN A 152 24.25 15.17 -16.55
CA ASN A 152 23.29 15.22 -17.66
C ASN A 152 23.52 14.02 -18.58
N LEU A 153 22.52 13.14 -18.70
CA LEU A 153 22.57 11.96 -19.57
C LEU A 153 21.97 12.33 -20.93
N VAL A 154 22.81 12.41 -21.97
CA VAL A 154 22.37 12.62 -23.36
C VAL A 154 22.54 11.33 -24.16
N LEU A 155 21.54 10.99 -24.96
CA LEU A 155 21.49 9.79 -25.79
C LEU A 155 22.30 10.00 -27.07
N LYS A 156 23.29 9.15 -27.33
CA LYS A 156 24.10 9.21 -28.55
C LYS A 156 23.43 8.40 -29.68
N HIS A 157 23.24 9.05 -30.84
CA HIS A 157 22.72 8.42 -32.06
C HIS A 157 23.63 7.32 -32.59
#